data_AF-A0A7V9CIX2-F1
#
_entry.id   AF-A0A7V9CIX2-F1
#
_cell.length_a   1.000
_cell.length_b   1.000
_cell.length_c   1.000
_cell.angle_alpha   90.00
_cell.angle_beta   90.00
_cell.angle_gamma   90.00
#
_symmetry.space_group_name_H-M   'P 1'
#
loop_
_entity.id
_entity.type
_entity.pdbx_description
1 polymer ?
#
loop_
_entity_poly.entity_id
_entity_poly.type
_entity_poly.pdbx_seq_one_letter_code
_entity_poly.pdbx_strand_id
1 'polypeptide(L)'
;MGLYKLCEHKGRNRDRCEHPWWGSFRGVRVSLTKWANREIRSKAEAGAVLDEMRMAMRAGTFDARGLAAPKAGPMTFRELAEIYREQHVIPKRLAMGKNYTWSVKPFIERFGDRALVDIRTADVQEFIADLRKPRAIHRRGVRVLSASGVNRIVDLLRHMLN
;
A
#
# COMPACT_ATOMS: atom_id res chain seq x y z
N MET A 1 -26.40 7.58 16.56
CA MET A 1 -25.00 7.83 16.95
C MET A 1 -24.10 6.81 16.28
N GLY A 2 -23.00 7.24 15.66
CA GLY A 2 -22.11 6.33 14.92
C GLY A 2 -20.61 6.62 15.11
N LEU A 3 -20.24 7.58 15.97
CA LEU A 3 -18.85 7.92 16.26
C LEU A 3 -18.53 7.59 17.72
N TYR A 4 -17.46 6.84 17.95
CA TYR A 4 -17.04 6.47 19.30
C TYR A 4 -15.54 6.18 19.37
N LYS A 5 -15.01 6.04 20.59
CA LYS A 5 -13.67 5.51 20.86
C LYS A 5 -13.81 4.28 21.74
N LEU A 6 -12.94 3.30 21.54
CA LEU A 6 -12.81 2.15 22.43
C LEU A 6 -11.87 2.53 23.57
N CYS A 7 -12.39 3.25 24.57
CA CYS A 7 -11.65 3.61 25.78
C CYS A 7 -12.59 3.78 26.98
N GLU A 8 -12.03 3.70 28.18
CA GLU A 8 -12.79 3.83 29.45
C GLU A 8 -13.18 5.28 29.79
N HIS A 9 -12.58 6.27 29.11
CA HIS A 9 -12.84 7.68 29.35
C HIS A 9 -14.31 8.07 29.09
N LYS A 10 -14.87 8.86 30.00
CA LYS A 10 -16.26 9.35 29.92
C LYS A 10 -16.30 10.83 29.54
N GLY A 11 -17.41 11.26 28.92
CA GLY A 11 -17.70 12.67 28.63
C GLY A 11 -16.63 13.36 27.76
N ARG A 12 -16.28 14.61 28.12
CA ARG A 12 -15.30 15.44 27.38
C ARG A 12 -13.88 14.86 27.39
N ASN A 13 -13.53 14.05 28.38
CA ASN A 13 -12.21 13.41 28.46
C ASN A 13 -12.03 12.39 27.33
N ARG A 14 -13.12 11.75 26.86
CA ARG A 14 -13.09 10.88 25.69
C ARG A 14 -12.74 11.64 24.41
N ASP A 15 -13.23 12.87 24.28
CA ASP A 15 -12.94 13.67 23.09
C ASP A 15 -11.45 14.08 23.05
N ARG A 16 -10.82 14.27 24.21
CA ARG A 16 -9.41 14.66 24.37
C ARG A 16 -8.40 13.50 24.43
N CYS A 17 -8.85 12.26 24.62
CA CYS A 17 -7.93 11.13 24.73
C CYS A 17 -7.32 10.76 23.36
N GLU A 18 -6.12 10.18 23.36
CA GLU A 18 -5.40 9.81 22.12
C GLU A 18 -5.90 8.51 21.46
N HIS A 19 -6.98 7.91 21.99
CA HIS A 19 -7.46 6.64 21.47
C HIS A 19 -8.06 6.78 20.06
N PRO A 20 -7.89 5.76 19.19
CA PRO A 20 -8.41 5.80 17.83
C PRO A 20 -9.93 5.98 17.77
N TRP A 21 -10.38 6.76 16.79
CA TRP A 21 -11.79 6.94 16.49
C TRP A 21 -12.36 5.78 15.66
N TRP A 22 -13.59 5.39 15.98
CA TRP A 22 -14.34 4.33 15.34
C TRP A 22 -15.68 4.85 14.80
N GLY A 23 -16.03 4.37 13.61
CA GLY A 23 -17.26 4.66 12.91
C GLY A 23 -18.18 3.44 12.88
N SER A 24 -19.48 3.66 13.05
CA SER A 24 -20.53 2.67 12.90
C SER A 24 -21.67 3.22 12.04
N PHE A 25 -22.00 2.51 10.96
CA PHE A 25 -23.13 2.85 10.09
C PHE A 25 -23.67 1.58 9.40
N ARG A 26 -25.01 1.42 9.36
CA ARG A 26 -25.69 0.26 8.74
C ARG A 26 -25.08 -1.11 9.09
N GLY A 27 -24.74 -1.32 10.36
CA GLY A 27 -24.16 -2.59 10.86
C GLY A 27 -22.65 -2.74 10.64
N VAL A 28 -22.02 -1.87 9.83
CA VAL A 28 -20.57 -1.88 9.61
C VAL A 28 -19.87 -1.06 10.69
N ARG A 29 -18.81 -1.62 11.26
CA ARG A 29 -17.96 -0.97 12.28
C ARG A 29 -16.50 -1.00 11.83
N VAL A 30 -15.88 0.18 11.66
CA VAL A 30 -14.49 0.30 11.21
C VAL A 30 -13.74 1.37 11.99
N SER A 31 -12.42 1.20 12.10
CA SER A 31 -11.53 2.24 12.61
C SER A 31 -11.41 3.34 11.55
N LEU A 32 -11.76 4.58 11.90
CA LEU A 32 -11.77 5.69 10.95
C LEU A 32 -10.36 6.09 10.52
N THR A 33 -9.37 5.99 11.40
CA THR A 33 -7.96 6.24 11.09
C THR A 33 -7.44 5.25 10.05
N LYS A 34 -7.76 3.97 10.21
CA LYS A 34 -7.39 2.92 9.24
C LYS A 34 -8.15 3.09 7.94
N TRP A 35 -9.45 3.33 8.04
CA TRP A 35 -10.30 3.47 6.88
C TRP A 35 -9.90 4.69 6.04
N ALA A 36 -9.70 5.86 6.64
CA ALA A 36 -9.25 7.06 5.93
C ALA A 36 -7.76 7.07 5.58
N ASN A 37 -6.99 6.08 6.02
CA ASN A 37 -5.52 6.01 5.90
C ASN A 37 -4.81 7.32 6.31
N ARG A 38 -5.33 8.01 7.33
CA ARG A 38 -4.77 9.26 7.86
C ARG A 38 -4.95 9.35 9.36
N GLU A 39 -4.03 10.05 10.02
CA GLU A 39 -4.17 10.36 11.45
C GLU A 39 -5.39 11.26 11.67
N ILE A 40 -6.17 10.99 12.73
CA ILE A 40 -7.35 11.76 13.10
C ILE A 40 -7.17 12.21 14.55
N ARG A 41 -6.94 13.50 14.75
CA ARG A 41 -6.60 14.07 16.07
C ARG A 41 -7.80 14.65 16.78
N SER A 42 -8.81 15.08 16.03
CA SER A 42 -9.97 15.76 16.59
C SER A 42 -11.29 15.04 16.33
N LYS A 43 -12.29 15.30 17.17
CA LYS A 43 -13.66 14.82 16.97
C LYS A 43 -14.29 15.36 15.70
N ALA A 44 -13.95 16.59 15.32
CA ALA A 44 -14.46 17.23 14.11
C ALA A 44 -13.94 16.50 12.86
N GLU A 45 -12.64 16.21 12.80
CA GLU A 45 -12.03 15.40 11.73
C GLU A 45 -12.65 14.00 11.69
N ALA A 46 -12.84 13.37 12.85
CA ALA A 46 -13.47 12.05 12.93
C ALA A 46 -14.92 12.08 12.42
N GLY A 47 -15.65 13.18 12.68
CA GLY A 47 -16.99 13.42 12.14
C GLY A 47 -16.98 13.53 10.62
N ALA A 48 -16.07 14.32 10.05
CA ALA A 48 -15.93 14.47 8.60
C ALA A 48 -15.62 13.13 7.91
N VAL A 49 -14.68 12.34 8.46
CA VAL A 49 -14.36 11.00 7.94
C VAL A 49 -15.56 10.05 8.05
N LEU A 50 -16.33 10.13 9.13
CA LEU A 50 -17.55 9.32 9.26
C LEU A 50 -18.61 9.71 8.21
N ASP A 51 -18.70 10.98 7.84
CA ASP A 51 -19.62 11.43 6.80
C ASP A 51 -19.14 11.02 5.40
N GLU A 52 -17.83 11.07 5.12
CA GLU A 52 -17.23 10.45 3.92
C GLU A 52 -17.56 8.95 3.85
N MET A 53 -17.48 8.23 4.98
CA MET A 53 -17.85 6.81 5.09
C MET A 53 -19.30 6.55 4.76
N ARG A 54 -20.19 7.39 5.29
CA ARG A 54 -21.62 7.30 4.99
C ARG A 54 -21.90 7.59 3.52
N MET A 55 -21.21 8.55 2.92
CA MET A 55 -21.32 8.85 1.49
C MET A 55 -20.87 7.66 0.65
N ALA A 56 -19.72 7.06 0.92
CA ALA A 56 -19.25 5.87 0.22
C ALA A 56 -20.23 4.69 0.35
N MET A 57 -20.80 4.47 1.53
CA MET A 57 -21.81 3.41 1.73
C MET A 57 -23.12 3.69 1.00
N ARG A 58 -23.53 4.96 0.87
CA ARG A 58 -24.72 5.34 0.10
C ARG A 58 -24.49 5.25 -1.41
N ALA A 59 -23.27 5.56 -1.86
CA ALA A 59 -22.86 5.45 -3.26
C ALA A 59 -22.55 4.00 -3.69
N GLY A 60 -22.53 3.03 -2.76
CA GLY A 60 -22.18 1.64 -3.04
C GLY A 60 -20.69 1.41 -3.29
N THR A 61 -19.83 2.41 -3.04
CA THR A 61 -18.38 2.37 -3.25
C THR A 61 -17.59 2.13 -1.96
N PHE A 62 -18.29 1.75 -0.88
CA PHE A 62 -17.65 1.50 0.40
C PHE A 62 -16.81 0.22 0.37
N ASP A 63 -15.52 0.38 0.71
CA ASP A 63 -14.64 -0.73 1.04
C ASP A 63 -14.33 -0.69 2.55
N ALA A 64 -14.51 -1.83 3.22
CA ALA A 64 -14.17 -2.01 4.63
C ALA A 64 -12.65 -1.87 4.89
N ARG A 65 -11.82 -2.02 3.85
CA ARG A 65 -10.36 -1.86 3.90
C ARG A 65 -9.93 -0.39 3.90
N GLY A 66 -10.75 0.55 3.44
CA GLY A 66 -10.44 1.98 3.49
C GLY A 66 -10.94 2.84 2.31
N LEU A 67 -10.81 4.16 2.46
CA LEU A 67 -10.94 5.24 1.49
C LEU A 67 -9.75 5.36 0.53
N ALA A 68 -8.83 4.41 0.50
CA ALA A 68 -7.97 4.32 -0.67
C ALA A 68 -8.92 4.20 -1.86
N ALA A 69 -9.13 5.32 -2.56
CA ALA A 69 -10.15 5.40 -3.58
C ALA A 69 -9.86 4.26 -4.55
N PRO A 70 -10.86 3.52 -5.02
CA PRO A 70 -10.67 2.76 -6.24
C PRO A 70 -10.36 3.82 -7.29
N LYS A 71 -9.07 4.04 -7.57
CA LYS A 71 -8.65 4.93 -8.64
C LYS A 71 -9.34 4.39 -9.89
N ALA A 72 -10.15 5.24 -10.52
CA ALA A 72 -10.77 4.92 -11.79
C ALA A 72 -9.65 4.85 -12.82
N GLY A 73 -9.12 3.65 -13.01
CA GLY A 73 -7.97 3.39 -13.85
C GLY A 73 -7.24 2.15 -13.34
N PRO A 74 -6.69 1.32 -14.24
CA PRO A 74 -5.94 0.16 -13.82
C PRO A 74 -4.68 0.61 -13.06
N MET A 75 -4.54 0.16 -11.82
CA MET A 75 -3.40 0.46 -10.94
C MET A 75 -2.09 0.18 -11.67
N THR A 76 -1.14 1.11 -11.60
CA THR A 76 0.19 0.93 -12.20
C THR A 76 1.13 0.16 -11.28
N PHE A 77 2.20 -0.42 -11.83
CA PHE A 77 3.18 -1.13 -11.02
C PHE A 77 3.89 -0.20 -10.02
N ARG A 78 4.16 1.05 -10.39
CA ARG A 78 4.77 2.04 -9.48
C ARG A 78 3.88 2.30 -8.27
N GLU A 79 2.57 2.42 -8.48
CA GLU A 79 1.62 2.61 -7.39
C GLU A 79 1.56 1.39 -6.48
N LEU A 80 1.57 0.17 -7.04
CA LEU A 80 1.65 -1.05 -6.25
C LEU A 80 2.90 -1.08 -5.38
N ALA A 81 4.06 -0.68 -5.93
CA ALA A 81 5.31 -0.63 -5.17
C ALA A 81 5.22 0.34 -3.99
N GLU A 82 4.65 1.53 -4.20
CA GLU A 82 4.47 2.49 -3.11
C GLU A 82 3.52 1.97 -2.03
N ILE A 83 2.39 1.38 -2.42
CA ILE A 83 1.43 0.76 -1.49
C ILE A 83 2.11 -0.36 -0.70
N TYR A 84 2.86 -1.24 -1.37
CA TYR A 84 3.58 -2.33 -0.72
C TYR A 84 4.62 -1.80 0.28
N ARG A 85 5.32 -0.72 -0.05
CA ARG A 85 6.26 -0.06 0.85
C ARG A 85 5.57 0.44 2.11
N GLU A 86 4.49 1.21 1.94
CA GLU A 86 3.76 1.87 3.02
C GLU A 86 3.03 0.90 3.93
N GLN A 87 2.42 -0.15 3.36
CA GLN A 87 1.58 -1.09 4.11
C GLN A 87 2.34 -2.30 4.64
N HIS A 88 3.42 -2.70 3.96
CA HIS A 88 4.11 -3.96 4.28
C HIS A 88 5.54 -3.74 4.79
N VAL A 89 6.34 -2.93 4.09
CA VAL A 89 7.78 -2.82 4.39
C VAL A 89 8.05 -1.96 5.62
N ILE A 90 7.44 -0.77 5.70
CA ILE A 90 7.59 0.16 6.81
C ILE A 90 6.99 -0.39 8.11
N PRO A 91 5.73 -0.88 8.13
CA PRO A 91 5.09 -1.30 9.39
C PRO A 91 5.73 -2.55 9.98
N LYS A 92 6.21 -3.48 9.14
CA LYS A 92 6.86 -4.72 9.59
C LYS A 92 8.35 -4.58 9.87
N ARG A 93 8.93 -3.37 9.72
CA ARG A 93 10.37 -3.09 9.92
C ARG A 93 11.28 -4.12 9.23
N LEU A 94 10.92 -4.52 8.01
CA LEU A 94 11.68 -5.55 7.29
C LEU A 94 13.13 -5.06 7.08
N ALA A 95 14.10 -5.96 7.26
CA ALA A 95 15.52 -5.67 7.05
C ALA A 95 15.79 -5.13 5.63
N MET A 96 14.96 -5.53 4.66
CA MET A 96 14.99 -5.05 3.28
C MET A 96 14.59 -3.58 3.12
N GLY A 97 13.96 -2.94 4.11
CA GLY A 97 13.49 -1.55 4.02
C GLY A 97 14.58 -0.56 3.66
N LYS A 98 15.82 -0.75 4.16
CA LYS A 98 16.97 0.10 3.83
C LYS A 98 17.40 0.02 2.36
N ASN A 99 17.15 -1.12 1.72
CA ASN A 99 17.55 -1.39 0.33
C ASN A 99 16.35 -1.48 -0.61
N TYR A 100 15.13 -1.22 -0.12
CA TYR A 100 13.89 -1.44 -0.86
C TYR A 100 13.89 -0.70 -2.20
N THR A 101 14.27 0.59 -2.18
CA THR A 101 14.36 1.41 -3.39
C THR A 101 15.28 0.80 -4.45
N TRP A 102 16.42 0.23 -4.04
CA TRP A 102 17.36 -0.43 -4.94
C TRP A 102 16.82 -1.76 -5.47
N SER A 103 16.16 -2.53 -4.61
CA SER A 103 15.58 -3.83 -4.99
C SER A 103 14.42 -3.69 -5.96
N VAL A 104 13.63 -2.62 -5.86
CA VAL A 104 12.43 -2.42 -6.69
C VAL A 104 12.72 -1.61 -7.96
N LYS A 105 13.84 -0.87 -7.99
CA LYS A 105 14.29 -0.08 -9.14
C LYS A 105 14.20 -0.81 -10.50
N PRO A 106 14.65 -2.07 -10.65
CA PRO A 106 14.54 -2.77 -11.94
C PRO A 106 13.09 -2.94 -12.43
N PHE A 107 12.14 -3.10 -11.49
CA PHE A 107 10.73 -3.20 -11.85
C PHE A 107 10.13 -1.85 -12.19
N ILE A 108 10.50 -0.79 -11.45
CA ILE A 108 10.04 0.56 -11.75
C ILE A 108 10.53 1.01 -13.13
N GLU A 109 11.78 0.72 -13.47
CA GLU A 109 12.35 1.06 -14.78
C GLU A 109 11.67 0.30 -15.93
N ARG A 110 11.24 -0.95 -15.71
CA ARG A 110 10.63 -1.79 -16.76
C ARG A 110 9.11 -1.63 -16.86
N PHE A 111 8.43 -1.52 -15.72
CA PHE A 111 6.97 -1.64 -15.61
C PHE A 111 6.30 -0.47 -14.89
N GLY A 112 7.06 0.50 -14.36
CA GLY A 112 6.55 1.49 -13.41
C GLY A 112 5.28 2.19 -13.87
N ASP A 113 5.24 2.61 -15.13
CA ASP A 113 4.10 3.37 -15.68
C ASP A 113 3.09 2.47 -16.41
N ARG A 114 3.34 1.15 -16.45
CA ARG A 114 2.39 0.16 -16.99
C ARG A 114 1.36 -0.18 -15.94
N ALA A 115 0.11 -0.26 -16.38
CA ALA A 115 -0.99 -0.83 -15.63
C ALA A 115 -0.73 -2.32 -15.33
N LEU A 116 -1.04 -2.75 -14.10
CA LEU A 116 -0.85 -4.14 -13.66
C LEU A 116 -1.61 -5.14 -14.55
N VAL A 117 -2.80 -4.75 -15.02
CA VAL A 117 -3.63 -5.58 -15.91
C VAL A 117 -3.00 -5.80 -17.28
N ASP A 118 -2.09 -4.90 -17.69
CA ASP A 118 -1.40 -4.98 -18.98
C ASP A 118 -0.06 -5.71 -18.88
N ILE A 119 0.38 -6.09 -17.68
CA ILE A 119 1.61 -6.86 -17.48
C ILE A 119 1.28 -8.35 -17.63
N ARG A 120 1.72 -8.94 -18.76
CA ARG A 120 1.48 -10.35 -19.06
C ARG A 120 2.61 -11.22 -18.53
N THR A 121 2.34 -12.51 -18.42
CA THR A 121 3.37 -13.50 -18.05
C THR A 121 4.58 -13.45 -18.98
N ALA A 122 4.37 -13.22 -20.29
CA ALA A 122 5.45 -13.07 -21.26
C ALA A 122 6.38 -11.89 -20.93
N ASP A 123 5.83 -10.74 -20.54
CA ASP A 123 6.61 -9.56 -20.14
C ASP A 123 7.52 -9.86 -18.93
N VAL A 124 6.99 -10.64 -17.98
CA VAL A 124 7.75 -11.07 -16.79
C VAL A 124 8.87 -12.04 -17.17
N GLN A 125 8.61 -12.98 -18.10
CA GLN A 125 9.64 -13.91 -18.58
C GLN A 125 10.75 -13.19 -19.34
N GLU A 126 10.40 -12.23 -20.20
CA GLU A 126 11.37 -11.37 -20.89
C GLU A 126 12.22 -10.60 -19.89
N PHE A 127 11.60 -10.02 -18.86
CA PHE A 127 12.32 -9.33 -17.81
C PHE A 127 13.29 -10.26 -17.07
N ILE A 128 12.88 -11.48 -16.73
CA ILE A 128 13.76 -12.48 -16.10
C ILE A 128 14.93 -12.84 -17.02
N ALA A 129 14.68 -12.98 -18.33
CA ALA A 129 15.73 -13.21 -19.31
C ALA A 129 16.71 -12.03 -19.38
N ASP A 130 16.21 -10.79 -19.37
CA ASP A 130 17.02 -9.57 -19.34
C ASP A 130 17.87 -9.47 -18.07
N LEU A 131 17.35 -9.91 -16.92
CA LEU A 131 18.12 -9.92 -15.68
C LEU A 131 19.36 -10.83 -15.75
N ARG A 132 19.32 -11.87 -16.59
CA ARG A 132 20.42 -12.80 -16.83
C ARG A 132 21.43 -12.30 -17.86
N LYS A 133 21.14 -11.19 -18.55
CA LYS A 133 22.07 -10.61 -19.52
C LYS A 133 23.24 -9.90 -18.80
N PRO A 134 24.43 -9.87 -19.41
CA PRO A 134 25.54 -9.07 -18.91
C PRO A 134 25.18 -7.59 -18.94
N ARG A 135 25.43 -6.88 -17.84
CA ARG A 135 25.15 -5.44 -17.71
C ARG A 135 26.36 -4.71 -17.17
N ALA A 136 26.61 -3.53 -17.74
CA ALA A 136 27.69 -2.66 -17.29
C ALA A 136 27.32 -2.07 -15.92
N ILE A 137 28.12 -2.36 -14.90
CA ILE A 137 28.00 -1.71 -13.61
C ILE A 137 29.02 -0.58 -13.58
N HIS A 138 28.55 0.63 -13.27
CA HIS A 138 29.38 1.83 -13.21
C HIS A 138 30.64 1.56 -12.37
N ARG A 139 31.82 1.80 -12.95
CA ARG A 139 33.15 1.59 -12.34
C ARG A 139 33.57 0.12 -12.05
N ARG A 140 32.82 -0.91 -12.46
CA ARG A 140 33.15 -2.33 -12.19
C ARG A 140 33.10 -3.27 -13.41
N GLY A 141 32.95 -2.73 -14.62
CA GLY A 141 32.90 -3.51 -15.86
C GLY A 141 31.56 -4.25 -16.07
N VAL A 142 31.53 -5.15 -17.03
CA VAL A 142 30.34 -5.94 -17.36
C VAL A 142 30.20 -7.09 -16.36
N ARG A 143 29.04 -7.16 -15.68
CA ARG A 143 28.69 -8.26 -14.77
C ARG A 143 27.34 -8.87 -15.11
N VAL A 144 27.26 -10.18 -14.94
CA VAL A 144 26.01 -10.95 -14.95
C VAL A 144 25.54 -11.10 -13.51
N LEU A 145 24.23 -11.02 -13.25
CA LEU A 145 23.70 -11.36 -11.93
C LEU A 145 23.90 -12.85 -11.65
N SER A 146 24.23 -13.19 -10.41
CA SER A 146 24.19 -14.58 -9.98
C SER A 146 22.76 -15.11 -9.98
N ALA A 147 22.58 -16.43 -10.13
CA ALA A 147 21.28 -17.08 -10.06
C ALA A 147 20.52 -16.71 -8.77
N SER A 148 21.21 -16.69 -7.62
CA SER A 148 20.63 -16.26 -6.34
C SER A 148 20.17 -14.80 -6.34
N GLY A 149 20.88 -13.92 -7.07
CA GLY A 149 20.47 -12.53 -7.25
C GLY A 149 19.19 -12.39 -8.08
N VAL A 150 19.09 -13.17 -9.16
CA VAL A 150 17.86 -13.23 -9.99
C VAL A 150 16.70 -13.78 -9.16
N ASN A 151 16.90 -14.87 -8.42
CA ASN A 151 15.85 -15.48 -7.60
C ASN A 151 15.31 -14.51 -6.54
N ARG A 152 16.17 -13.76 -5.85
CA ARG A 152 15.73 -12.74 -4.88
C ARG A 152 14.83 -11.68 -5.50
N ILE A 153 15.12 -11.27 -6.73
CA ILE A 153 14.29 -10.30 -7.46
C ILE A 153 12.95 -10.96 -7.79
N VAL A 154 12.94 -12.19 -8.33
CA VAL A 154 11.70 -12.91 -8.66
C VAL A 154 10.83 -13.16 -7.42
N ASP A 155 11.43 -13.55 -6.29
CA ASP A 155 10.72 -13.78 -5.04
C ASP A 155 10.06 -12.49 -4.51
N LEU A 156 10.75 -11.35 -4.64
CA LEU A 156 10.20 -10.05 -4.29
C LEU A 156 8.99 -9.71 -5.18
N LEU A 157 9.11 -9.91 -6.49
CA LEU A 157 7.99 -9.70 -7.42
C LEU A 157 6.79 -10.56 -7.06
N ARG A 158 7.02 -11.84 -6.78
CA ARG A 158 5.97 -12.79 -6.39
C ARG A 158 5.29 -12.35 -5.10
N HIS A 159 6.06 -11.89 -4.12
CA HIS A 159 5.53 -11.43 -2.85
C HIS A 159 4.78 -10.10 -2.97
N MET A 160 5.12 -9.22 -3.92
CA MET A 160 4.39 -7.97 -4.15
C MET A 160 3.04 -8.19 -4.85
N LEU A 161 2.89 -9.27 -5.61
CA LEU A 161 1.68 -9.60 -6.38
C LEU A 161 0.72 -10.56 -5.65
N ASN A 162 1.12 -11.11 -4.50
CA ASN A 162 0.31 -11.98 -3.64
C ASN A 162 -0.36 -11.17 -2.52
#